data_AF-A0A2C5XVS2-F1
#
_entry.id   AF-A0A2C5XVS2-F1
#
_cell.length_a   1.000
_cell.length_b   1.000
_cell.length_c   1.000
_cell.angle_alpha   90.00
_cell.angle_beta   90.00
_cell.angle_gamma   90.00
#
_symmetry.space_group_name_H-M   'P 1'
#
loop_
_entity.id
_entity.type
_entity.pdbx_description
1 polymer ?
#
loop_
_entity_poly.entity_id
_entity_poly.type
_entity_poly.pdbx_seq_one_letter_code
_entity_poly.pdbx_strand_id
1 'polypeptide(L)'
;MTIAQWWLRAQQRGFTTQTQSFRPLVYLVGTKKDLRQRGDCALAGGCRGVACGQCLVKVSEAVAHGHRIGAQAYVECSAKTGENVDHVIDSASQKATRDQLERQKFDTDIRQAEAQRGEAMGRNR
;
A
#
# COMPACT_ATOMS: atom_id res chain seq x y z
N MET A 1 -6.82 -9.47 -18.71
CA MET A 1 -6.05 -9.47 -17.45
C MET A 1 -6.36 -8.18 -16.71
N THR A 2 -6.79 -8.24 -15.45
CA THR A 2 -7.05 -7.02 -14.66
C THR A 2 -5.78 -6.51 -13.98
N ILE A 3 -5.76 -5.23 -13.58
CA ILE A 3 -4.61 -4.66 -12.85
C ILE A 3 -4.35 -5.39 -11.52
N ALA A 4 -5.41 -5.84 -10.83
CA ALA A 4 -5.29 -6.63 -9.61
C ALA A 4 -4.66 -8.01 -9.89
N GLN A 5 -5.06 -8.68 -10.98
CA GLN A 5 -4.44 -9.94 -11.39
C GLN A 5 -2.98 -9.77 -11.80
N TRP A 6 -2.66 -8.66 -12.48
CA TRP A 6 -1.29 -8.31 -12.80
C TRP A 6 -0.47 -8.12 -11.53
N TRP A 7 -0.96 -7.35 -10.55
CA TRP A 7 -0.28 -7.12 -9.28
C TRP A 7 0.03 -8.41 -8.53
N LEU A 8 -0.98 -9.28 -8.35
CA LEU A 8 -0.79 -10.55 -7.66
C LEU A 8 0.26 -11.43 -8.34
N ARG A 9 0.28 -11.45 -9.68
CA ARG A 9 1.30 -12.17 -10.46
C ARG A 9 2.68 -11.54 -10.33
N ALA A 10 2.76 -10.21 -10.38
CA ALA A 10 4.00 -9.48 -10.21
C ALA A 10 4.60 -9.81 -8.84
N GLN A 11 3.82 -9.70 -7.77
CA GLN A 11 4.24 -10.03 -6.41
C GLN A 11 4.74 -11.48 -6.29
N GLN A 12 4.03 -12.45 -6.87
CA GLN A 12 4.44 -13.87 -6.85
C GLN A 12 5.73 -14.15 -7.61
N ARG A 13 5.98 -13.41 -8.70
CA ARG A 13 7.17 -13.56 -9.54
C ARG A 13 8.37 -12.76 -9.02
N GLY A 14 8.29 -12.31 -7.77
CA GLY A 14 9.35 -11.55 -7.16
C GLY A 14 9.49 -10.16 -7.77
N PHE A 15 8.36 -9.48 -8.04
CA PHE A 15 8.39 -8.04 -8.28
C PHE A 15 9.20 -7.41 -7.16
N THR A 16 10.36 -6.88 -7.54
CA THR A 16 11.41 -6.31 -6.69
C THR A 16 12.36 -7.25 -5.94
N THR A 17 12.28 -8.58 -6.03
CA THR A 17 13.22 -9.48 -5.32
C THR A 17 14.68 -9.34 -5.74
N GLN A 18 14.93 -8.80 -6.94
CA GLN A 18 16.29 -8.47 -7.41
C GLN A 18 16.87 -7.23 -6.73
N THR A 19 16.03 -6.31 -6.23
CA THR A 19 16.45 -5.00 -5.70
C THR A 19 16.08 -4.79 -4.24
N GLN A 20 15.11 -5.52 -3.70
CA GLN A 20 14.68 -5.46 -2.31
C GLN A 20 14.28 -6.86 -1.80
N SER A 21 14.68 -7.17 -0.57
CA SER A 21 14.40 -8.45 0.11
C SER A 21 13.05 -8.49 0.81
N PHE A 22 12.27 -7.41 0.72
CA PHE A 22 11.03 -7.22 1.46
C PHE A 22 9.83 -7.00 0.54
N ARG A 23 8.63 -7.20 1.06
CA ARG A 23 7.41 -6.94 0.29
C ARG A 23 7.19 -5.42 0.13
N PRO A 24 6.91 -4.94 -1.09
CA PRO A 24 6.60 -3.53 -1.32
C PRO A 24 5.37 -3.10 -0.53
N LEU A 25 5.43 -1.88 0.00
CA LEU A 25 4.32 -1.24 0.69
C LEU A 25 3.29 -0.74 -0.33
N VAL A 26 2.03 -1.18 -0.21
CA VAL A 26 0.96 -0.81 -1.15
C VAL A 26 -0.19 -0.13 -0.43
N TYR A 27 -0.65 0.98 -0.97
CA TYR A 27 -1.88 1.67 -0.54
C TYR A 27 -2.88 1.65 -1.68
N LEU A 28 -4.13 1.27 -1.40
CA LEU A 28 -5.22 1.41 -2.35
C LEU A 28 -5.85 2.79 -2.18
N VAL A 29 -5.89 3.59 -3.25
CA VAL A 29 -6.39 4.97 -3.20
C VAL A 29 -7.65 5.12 -4.04
N GLY A 30 -8.76 5.46 -3.40
CA GLY A 30 -9.99 5.84 -4.07
C GLY A 30 -9.95 7.31 -4.46
N THR A 31 -9.78 7.61 -5.75
CA THR A 31 -9.75 8.99 -6.25
C THR A 31 -11.15 9.51 -6.57
N LYS A 32 -11.28 10.83 -6.74
CA LYS A 32 -12.52 11.51 -7.13
C LYS A 32 -13.68 11.24 -6.15
N LYS A 33 -13.39 11.18 -4.86
CA LYS A 33 -14.39 10.98 -3.79
C LYS A 33 -15.57 11.95 -3.89
N ASP A 34 -15.33 13.17 -4.36
CA ASP A 34 -16.34 14.21 -4.57
C ASP A 34 -17.45 13.80 -5.54
N LEU A 35 -17.15 13.01 -6.58
CA LEU A 35 -18.17 12.52 -7.51
C LEU A 35 -19.11 11.53 -6.82
N ARG A 36 -18.58 10.71 -5.91
CA ARG A 36 -19.36 9.76 -5.14
C ARG A 36 -20.24 10.43 -4.10
N GLN A 37 -19.71 11.43 -3.39
CA GLN A 37 -20.47 12.23 -2.42
C GLN A 37 -21.64 12.96 -3.06
N ARG A 38 -21.46 13.47 -4.29
CA ARG A 38 -22.51 14.15 -5.05
C ARG A 38 -23.55 13.19 -5.65
N GLY A 39 -23.30 11.87 -5.59
CA GLY A 39 -24.11 10.88 -6.29
C GLY A 39 -24.06 11.03 -7.82
N ASP A 40 -23.02 11.69 -8.34
CA ASP A 40 -22.93 12.06 -9.75
C ASP A 40 -22.19 11.00 -10.56
N CYS A 41 -22.93 9.94 -10.91
CA CYS A 41 -22.44 8.91 -11.80
C CYS A 41 -22.36 9.32 -13.28
N ALA A 42 -23.05 10.41 -13.66
CA ALA A 42 -23.09 10.89 -15.03
C ALA A 42 -21.78 11.60 -15.39
N LEU A 43 -21.24 12.41 -14.48
CA LEU A 43 -19.94 13.09 -14.65
C LEU A 43 -18.73 12.16 -14.48
N ALA A 44 -18.89 11.01 -13.81
CA ALA A 44 -17.88 9.95 -13.78
C ALA A 44 -17.75 9.20 -15.13
N GLY A 45 -18.60 9.53 -16.12
CA GLY A 45 -18.56 8.99 -17.49
C GLY A 45 -19.27 7.65 -17.66
N GLY A 46 -19.90 7.11 -16.61
CA GLY A 46 -20.38 5.72 -16.58
C GLY A 46 -21.88 5.50 -16.80
N CYS A 47 -22.74 6.49 -16.54
CA CYS A 47 -24.19 6.27 -16.56
C CYS A 47 -24.95 7.35 -17.32
N ARG A 48 -25.41 7.02 -18.53
CA ARG A 48 -26.46 7.78 -19.24
C ARG A 48 -27.78 7.02 -19.12
N GLY A 49 -28.52 7.29 -18.05
CA GLY A 49 -29.85 6.73 -17.83
C GLY A 49 -29.87 5.34 -17.17
N VAL A 50 -30.77 5.19 -16.20
CA VAL A 50 -31.16 3.97 -15.47
C VAL A 50 -30.19 3.51 -14.36
N ALA A 51 -30.67 3.65 -13.12
CA ALA A 51 -30.17 3.06 -11.87
C ALA A 51 -28.66 3.21 -11.57
N CYS A 52 -28.29 4.43 -11.19
CA CYS A 52 -26.99 4.95 -10.72
C CYS A 52 -26.43 4.30 -9.42
N GLY A 53 -26.79 3.04 -9.11
CA GLY A 53 -26.38 2.37 -7.87
C GLY A 53 -25.14 1.48 -7.99
N GLN A 54 -24.65 1.22 -9.21
CA GLN A 54 -23.59 0.23 -9.50
C GLN A 54 -22.31 0.79 -10.13
N CYS A 55 -22.29 2.07 -10.49
CA CYS A 55 -21.19 2.73 -11.20
C CYS A 55 -20.16 3.37 -10.27
N LEU A 56 -20.56 3.70 -9.05
CA LEU A 56 -19.68 4.25 -8.02
C LEU A 56 -19.25 3.12 -7.09
N VAL A 57 -17.94 2.98 -6.92
CA VAL A 57 -17.37 1.97 -6.03
C VAL A 57 -17.80 2.26 -4.59
N LYS A 58 -18.39 1.30 -3.90
CA LYS A 58 -18.73 1.44 -2.48
C LYS A 58 -17.46 1.31 -1.63
N VAL A 59 -17.44 1.99 -0.48
CA VAL A 59 -16.32 1.90 0.47
C VAL A 59 -16.04 0.44 0.84
N SER A 60 -17.07 -0.35 1.11
CA SER A 60 -16.94 -1.77 1.46
C SER A 60 -16.31 -2.61 0.34
N GLU A 61 -16.70 -2.35 -0.92
CA GLU A 61 -16.12 -3.03 -2.09
C GLU A 61 -14.64 -2.70 -2.25
N ALA A 62 -14.28 -1.41 -2.08
CA ALA A 62 -12.90 -0.97 -2.17
C ALA A 62 -12.03 -1.54 -1.03
N VAL A 63 -12.54 -1.57 0.20
CA VAL A 63 -11.84 -2.18 1.35
C VAL A 63 -11.63 -3.68 1.12
N ALA A 64 -12.66 -4.41 0.68
CA ALA A 64 -12.54 -5.82 0.34
C ALA A 64 -11.50 -6.05 -0.78
N HIS A 65 -11.45 -5.15 -1.77
CA HIS A 65 -10.42 -5.18 -2.79
C HIS A 65 -9.01 -4.90 -2.25
N GLY A 66 -8.87 -3.94 -1.34
CA GLY A 66 -7.60 -3.64 -0.66
C GLY A 66 -7.06 -4.86 0.07
N HIS A 67 -7.90 -5.55 0.84
CA HIS A 67 -7.53 -6.80 1.51
C HIS A 67 -7.10 -7.88 0.50
N ARG A 68 -7.81 -8.02 -0.61
CA ARG A 68 -7.51 -9.02 -1.65
C ARG A 68 -6.14 -8.82 -2.30
N ILE A 69 -5.68 -7.58 -2.46
CA ILE A 69 -4.36 -7.29 -3.06
C ILE A 69 -3.23 -7.17 -2.03
N GLY A 70 -3.53 -7.34 -0.74
CA GLY A 70 -2.57 -7.16 0.34
C GLY A 70 -2.14 -5.71 0.54
N ALA A 71 -3.03 -4.75 0.28
CA ALA A 71 -2.76 -3.35 0.58
C ALA A 71 -2.66 -3.12 2.10
N GLN A 72 -1.75 -2.25 2.51
CA GLN A 72 -1.58 -1.80 3.88
C GLN A 72 -2.82 -1.05 4.40
N ALA A 73 -3.41 -0.22 3.54
CA ALA A 73 -4.61 0.54 3.86
C ALA A 73 -5.37 0.94 2.59
N TYR A 74 -6.63 1.31 2.79
CA TYR A 74 -7.48 1.98 1.81
C TYR A 74 -7.71 3.43 2.25
N VAL A 75 -7.50 4.39 1.35
CA VAL A 75 -7.74 5.82 1.61
C VAL A 75 -8.49 6.43 0.43
N GLU A 76 -9.48 7.27 0.71
CA GLU A 76 -10.19 8.02 -0.32
C GLU A 76 -9.78 9.49 -0.32
N CYS A 77 -9.56 10.05 -1.50
CA CYS A 77 -9.21 11.45 -1.67
C CYS A 77 -9.94 12.10 -2.85
N SER A 78 -9.94 13.43 -2.85
CA SER A 78 -10.40 14.25 -3.97
C SER A 78 -9.38 15.36 -4.24
N ALA A 79 -8.61 15.19 -5.31
CA ALA A 79 -7.69 16.22 -5.78
C ALA A 79 -8.40 17.53 -6.14
N LYS A 80 -9.70 17.47 -6.49
CA LYS A 80 -10.50 18.66 -6.83
C LYS A 80 -10.82 19.51 -5.61
N THR A 81 -11.12 18.87 -4.47
CA THR A 81 -11.51 19.57 -3.23
C THR A 81 -10.36 19.71 -2.25
N GLY A 82 -9.24 19.03 -2.49
CA GLY A 82 -8.13 18.90 -1.55
C GLY A 82 -8.36 17.86 -0.46
N GLU A 83 -9.54 17.23 -0.39
CA GLU A 83 -9.87 16.28 0.67
C GLU A 83 -8.91 15.07 0.66
N ASN A 84 -8.24 14.84 1.80
CA ASN A 84 -7.36 13.71 2.10
C ASN A 84 -6.15 13.51 1.16
N VAL A 85 -5.79 14.50 0.33
CA VAL A 85 -4.64 14.36 -0.59
C VAL A 85 -3.34 14.18 0.19
N ASP A 86 -3.07 15.07 1.15
CA ASP A 86 -1.86 15.01 1.98
C ASP A 86 -1.84 13.75 2.84
N HIS A 87 -3.00 13.36 3.39
CA HIS A 87 -3.12 12.14 4.20
C HIS A 87 -2.70 10.87 3.44
N VAL A 88 -2.97 10.76 2.13
CA VAL A 88 -2.50 9.62 1.31
C VAL A 88 -0.98 9.55 1.31
N ILE A 89 -0.30 10.68 1.15
CA ILE A 89 1.17 10.74 1.05
C ILE A 89 1.81 10.58 2.43
N ASP A 90 1.28 11.27 3.44
CA ASP A 90 1.82 11.26 4.80
C ASP A 90 1.73 9.86 5.42
N SER A 91 0.58 9.19 5.29
CA SER A 91 0.39 7.85 5.84
C SER A 91 1.34 6.83 5.18
N ALA A 92 1.48 6.89 3.85
CA ALA A 92 2.41 6.04 3.12
C ALA A 92 3.87 6.31 3.51
N SER A 93 4.26 7.59 3.60
CA SER A 93 5.62 8.02 3.93
C SER A 93 6.00 7.62 5.36
N GLN A 94 5.15 7.90 6.34
CA GLN A 94 5.39 7.55 7.73
C GLN A 94 5.56 6.04 7.92
N LYS A 95 4.72 5.23 7.26
CA LYS A 95 4.83 3.77 7.33
C LYS A 95 6.10 3.28 6.65
N ALA A 96 6.42 3.78 5.46
CA ALA A 96 7.65 3.42 4.75
C ALA A 96 8.91 3.76 5.56
N THR A 97 8.97 4.95 6.17
CA THR A 97 10.08 5.36 7.03
C THR A 97 10.20 4.46 8.25
N ARG A 98 9.10 4.16 8.92
CA ARG A 98 9.10 3.26 10.09
C ARG A 98 9.64 1.87 9.72
N ASP A 99 9.13 1.28 8.65
CA ASP A 99 9.56 -0.04 8.19
C ASP A 99 11.04 -0.07 7.84
N GLN A 100 11.57 1.01 7.27
CA GLN A 100 12.98 1.12 6.95
C GLN A 100 13.85 1.20 8.20
N LEU A 101 13.45 2.00 9.19
CA LEU A 101 14.17 2.11 10.46
C LEU A 101 14.18 0.79 11.24
N GLU A 102 13.05 0.09 11.28
CA GLU A 102 12.94 -1.22 11.94
C GLU A 102 13.87 -2.26 11.31
N ARG A 103 13.97 -2.27 9.98
CA ARG A 103 14.91 -3.15 9.26
C ARG A 103 16.36 -2.82 9.53
N GLN A 104 16.71 -1.54 9.48
CA GLN A 104 18.08 -1.10 9.78
C GLN A 104 18.49 -1.46 11.21
N LYS A 105 17.57 -1.33 12.16
CA LYS A 105 17.81 -1.74 13.55
C LYS A 105 18.04 -3.24 13.64
N PHE A 106 17.17 -4.05 13.04
CA PHE A 106 17.30 -5.50 13.04
C PHE A 106 18.64 -5.97 12.42
N ASP A 107 19.04 -5.38 11.29
CA ASP A 107 20.32 -5.68 10.65
C ASP A 107 21.52 -5.32 11.54
N THR A 108 21.40 -4.21 12.29
CA THR A 108 22.44 -3.77 13.23
C THR A 108 22.55 -4.72 14.42
N ASP A 109 21.42 -5.13 14.98
CA ASP A 109 21.35 -6.04 16.13
C ASP A 109 21.95 -7.42 15.76
N ILE A 110 21.68 -7.93 14.56
CA ILE A 110 22.29 -9.17 14.05
C ILE A 110 23.82 -9.04 13.98
N ARG A 111 24.33 -7.98 13.34
CA ARG A 111 25.77 -7.77 13.20
C ARG A 111 26.48 -7.66 14.55
N GLN A 112 25.85 -7.01 15.52
CA GLN A 112 26.39 -6.91 16.88
C GLN A 112 26.43 -8.27 17.58
N ALA A 113 25.38 -9.08 17.46
CA ALA A 113 25.34 -10.42 18.04
C ALA A 113 26.41 -11.36 17.42
N GLU A 114 26.65 -11.26 16.12
CA GLU A 114 27.69 -12.02 15.42
C GLU A 114 29.10 -11.61 15.87
N ALA A 115 29.37 -10.31 16.02
CA ALA A 115 30.64 -9.79 16.53
C ALA A 115 30.93 -10.29 17.95
N GLN A 116 29.94 -10.22 18.84
CA GLN A 116 30.07 -10.70 20.23
C GLN A 116 30.34 -12.21 20.30
N ARG A 117 29.71 -13.01 19.42
CA ARG A 117 29.97 -14.46 19.31
C ARG A 117 31.39 -14.75 18.84
N GLY A 118 31.90 -13.99 17.85
CA GLY A 118 33.27 -14.12 17.37
C GLY A 118 34.32 -13.80 18.44
N GLU A 119 34.10 -12.74 19.22
CA GLU A 119 34.97 -12.36 20.33
C GLU A 119 34.99 -13.38 21.47
N ALA A 120 33.83 -13.94 21.82
CA ALA A 120 33.72 -14.97 22.85
C ALA A 120 34.45 -16.27 22.45
N MET A 121 34.43 -16.63 21.17
CA MET A 121 35.13 -17.82 20.65
C MET A 121 36.64 -17.60 20.54
N GLY A 122 37.09 -16.36 20.28
CA GLY A 122 38.50 -15.99 20.22
C GLY A 122 39.20 -15.93 21.58
N ARG A 123 38.48 -15.68 22.69
CA ARG A 123 39.04 -15.66 24.06
C ARG A 123 39.25 -17.05 24.68
N ASN A 124 38.73 -18.11 24.08
CA ASN A 124 38.85 -19.50 24.55
C ASN A 124 39.95 -20.29 23.80
N ARG A 125 40.85 -19.60 23.09
CA ARG A 125 42.06 -20.17 22.48
C ARG A 125 43.29 -19.53 23.09
#